data_AF-A0A075GM99-F1
#
_entry.id   AF-A0A075GM99-F1
#
_cell.length_a   1.000
_cell.length_b   1.000
_cell.length_c   1.000
_cell.angle_alpha   90.00
_cell.angle_beta   90.00
_cell.angle_gamma   90.00
#
_symmetry.space_group_name_H-M   'P 1'
#
loop_
_entity.id
_entity.type
_entity.pdbx_description
1 polymer ?
#
loop_
_entity_poly.entity_id
_entity_poly.type
_entity_poly.pdbx_seq_one_letter_code
_entity_poly.pdbx_strand_id
1 'polypeptide(L)'
;MKSRFADDYLESCNLDFDTYTKNIQSMLKFIRENDPIENYKFKAHDGTEKKISRLKNENDIKSANMIYRAATKAKALDVLRGLLPASTLTNVGITGNGRAFEYLITILLGSKLTEEKQLGFKIKNELDKTIKSFVSRSNDKYGKALQKYFADIKKISYKASKNTIHGKPILGNSVKLVEFEPELRSINSIIAALFFEQSPSISFEQILKNVKKMSGKSKIKIIKQLINARQNRRHRPPRAFEMANYTFDLITNFGMFRDLHRHRTLTLERQLLTTDHSFDTPKEIVELGIEKDFEECMYFTKSVFQKMRHRFPEQSQYIVNFAYNYPYYIRFNLREATHLIELRTVPQGHADYRKIVQKMYNLINKKHPMLSKIMKFVDLNQYGLERFESEKRTEEKRKKLSNKISKTNDEWQNELSPEEYSICREKNTEAPFTGIYWDCKDKGIYKCTCCGLELFSSETKFDSGTGWPSFSQALNNDSIEFVKDTSYGMLRTEVNCKKCGAHLGHVFDDGPKPTNLRYCINSLSLHLDKLD
;
A
#
# COMPACT_ATOMS: atom_id res chain seq x y z
N MET A 1 -23.40 25.66 3.53
CA MET A 1 -23.03 27.09 3.49
C MET A 1 -24.09 28.06 4.01
N LYS A 2 -25.40 27.75 4.07
CA LYS A 2 -26.41 28.68 4.64
C LYS A 2 -26.47 28.70 6.20
N SER A 3 -25.38 28.35 6.87
CA SER A 3 -25.32 28.28 8.33
C SER A 3 -24.75 29.58 8.88
N ARG A 4 -25.18 30.01 10.08
CA ARG A 4 -24.56 31.15 10.78
C ARG A 4 -23.07 30.95 11.13
N PHE A 5 -22.58 29.71 11.01
CA PHE A 5 -21.19 29.34 11.24
C PHE A 5 -20.38 29.22 9.95
N ALA A 6 -20.97 29.53 8.79
CA ALA A 6 -20.30 29.31 7.50
C ALA A 6 -19.09 30.21 7.30
N ASP A 7 -19.18 31.48 7.72
CA ASP A 7 -18.10 32.44 7.56
C ASP A 7 -16.94 32.09 8.49
N ASP A 8 -17.20 31.90 9.81
CA ASP A 8 -16.21 31.38 10.77
C ASP A 8 -15.51 30.09 10.28
N TYR A 9 -16.28 29.16 9.68
CA TYR A 9 -15.73 27.93 9.13
C TYR A 9 -14.79 28.18 7.96
N LEU A 10 -15.21 29.02 7.00
CA LEU A 10 -14.40 29.36 5.83
C LEU A 10 -13.14 30.11 6.23
N GLU A 11 -13.26 31.09 7.12
CA GLU A 11 -12.14 31.89 7.60
C GLU A 11 -11.09 31.00 8.26
N SER A 12 -11.51 30.08 9.14
CA SER A 12 -10.59 29.14 9.80
C SER A 12 -9.90 28.22 8.80
N CYS A 13 -10.66 27.60 7.88
CA CYS A 13 -10.06 26.72 6.88
C CYS A 13 -9.13 27.50 5.92
N ASN A 14 -9.48 28.73 5.54
CA ASN A 14 -8.62 29.55 4.69
C ASN A 14 -7.34 29.93 5.43
N LEU A 15 -7.41 30.34 6.71
CA LEU A 15 -6.23 30.61 7.53
C LEU A 15 -5.30 29.40 7.60
N ASP A 16 -5.85 28.20 7.80
CA ASP A 16 -5.10 26.95 7.82
C ASP A 16 -4.35 26.71 6.49
N PHE A 17 -5.06 26.84 5.36
CA PHE A 17 -4.50 26.62 4.03
C PHE A 17 -3.49 27.71 3.63
N ASP A 18 -3.76 28.97 3.95
CA ASP A 18 -2.87 30.09 3.66
C ASP A 18 -1.59 29.96 4.47
N THR A 19 -1.69 29.63 5.76
CA THR A 19 -0.52 29.37 6.62
C THR A 19 0.26 28.15 6.14
N TYR A 20 -0.42 27.08 5.72
CA TYR A 20 0.21 25.91 5.13
C TYR A 20 1.00 26.26 3.88
N THR A 21 0.37 26.92 2.91
CA THR A 21 0.95 27.21 1.59
C THR A 21 2.07 28.24 1.64
N LYS A 22 1.90 29.32 2.42
CA LYS A 22 2.92 30.36 2.66
C LYS A 22 4.24 29.78 3.17
N ASN A 23 4.18 28.75 4.00
CA ASN A 23 5.35 28.19 4.68
C ASN A 23 6.03 27.01 3.95
N ILE A 24 5.50 26.53 2.81
CA ILE A 24 6.08 25.38 2.07
C ILE A 24 7.53 25.64 1.67
N GLN A 25 7.83 26.80 1.09
CA GLN A 25 9.17 27.09 0.56
C GLN A 25 10.19 27.29 1.69
N SER A 26 9.81 28.00 2.75
CA SER A 26 10.66 28.21 3.93
C SER A 26 10.97 26.89 4.63
N MET A 27 9.96 26.02 4.82
CA MET A 27 10.16 24.69 5.40
C MET A 27 11.04 23.80 4.52
N LEU A 28 10.86 23.86 3.20
CA LEU A 28 11.69 23.11 2.26
C LEU A 28 13.15 23.55 2.30
N LYS A 29 13.40 24.86 2.40
CA LYS A 29 14.73 25.43 2.56
C LYS A 29 15.37 24.96 3.87
N PHE A 30 14.66 25.12 4.97
CA PHE A 30 15.09 24.69 6.31
C PHE A 30 15.47 23.20 6.37
N ILE A 31 14.64 22.31 5.82
CA ILE A 31 14.94 20.87 5.77
C ILE A 31 16.22 20.59 4.97
N ARG A 32 16.43 21.28 3.86
CA ARG A 32 17.62 21.09 3.02
C ARG A 32 18.90 21.61 3.67
N GLU A 33 18.80 22.69 4.45
CA GLU A 33 19.92 23.24 5.22
C GLU A 33 20.32 22.30 6.37
N ASN A 34 19.34 21.73 7.07
CA ASN A 34 19.59 20.82 8.20
C ASN A 34 19.96 19.40 7.78
N ASP A 35 19.50 18.95 6.60
CA ASP A 35 19.81 17.61 6.09
C ASP A 35 20.30 17.66 4.63
N PRO A 36 21.55 18.11 4.41
CA PRO A 36 22.11 18.37 3.09
C PRO A 36 22.33 17.08 2.28
N ILE A 37 22.32 17.21 0.95
CA ILE A 37 22.42 16.08 0.01
C ILE A 37 23.73 15.28 0.16
N GLU A 38 24.77 15.91 0.68
CA GLU A 38 26.11 15.35 0.95
C GLU A 38 26.12 14.26 2.04
N ASN A 39 25.06 14.21 2.87
CA ASN A 39 24.85 13.16 3.87
C ASN A 39 24.47 11.82 3.22
N TYR A 40 24.03 11.85 1.97
CA TYR A 40 23.43 10.70 1.29
C TYR A 40 24.34 10.05 0.25
N LYS A 41 24.08 8.77 -0.01
CA LYS A 41 24.73 7.99 -1.05
C LYS A 41 23.72 7.61 -2.13
N PHE A 42 24.18 7.66 -3.36
CA PHE A 42 23.40 7.42 -4.56
C PHE A 42 24.10 6.36 -5.39
N LYS A 43 23.30 5.57 -6.11
CA LYS A 43 23.82 4.55 -6.98
C LYS A 43 24.35 5.17 -8.26
N ALA A 44 25.62 4.96 -8.53
CA ALA A 44 26.28 5.34 -9.77
C ALA A 44 25.97 4.31 -10.89
N HIS A 45 26.27 4.68 -12.12
CA HIS A 45 26.09 3.85 -13.30
C HIS A 45 26.88 2.53 -13.26
N ASP A 46 27.99 2.48 -12.52
CA ASP A 46 28.76 1.25 -12.26
C ASP A 46 28.12 0.33 -11.19
N GLY A 47 26.94 0.71 -10.68
CA GLY A 47 26.20 -0.04 -9.68
C GLY A 47 26.63 0.21 -8.23
N THR A 48 27.69 1.00 -8.00
CA THR A 48 28.21 1.26 -6.65
C THR A 48 27.57 2.48 -5.99
N GLU A 49 27.53 2.49 -4.66
CA GLU A 49 26.98 3.58 -3.84
C GLU A 49 28.04 4.67 -3.59
N LYS A 50 27.83 5.87 -4.15
CA LYS A 50 28.75 7.01 -4.04
C LYS A 50 28.05 8.25 -3.49
N LYS A 51 28.81 9.09 -2.78
CA LYS A 51 28.36 10.45 -2.44
C LYS A 51 28.22 11.27 -3.72
N ILE A 52 27.38 12.30 -3.69
CA ILE A 52 27.16 13.19 -4.84
C ILE A 52 28.46 13.78 -5.40
N SER A 53 29.41 14.17 -4.53
CA SER A 53 30.72 14.70 -4.92
C SER A 53 31.61 13.71 -5.70
N ARG A 54 31.29 12.42 -5.65
CA ARG A 54 32.03 11.35 -6.35
C ARG A 54 31.28 10.82 -7.58
N LEU A 55 30.10 11.35 -7.88
CA LEU A 55 29.38 11.04 -9.11
C LEU A 55 30.00 11.86 -10.25
N LYS A 56 30.47 11.18 -11.29
CA LYS A 56 31.08 11.82 -12.47
C LYS A 56 30.10 11.94 -13.64
N ASN A 57 29.08 11.08 -13.68
CA ASN A 57 28.12 11.03 -14.78
C ASN A 57 26.97 12.03 -14.53
N GLU A 58 26.66 12.87 -15.52
CA GLU A 58 25.59 13.87 -15.40
C GLU A 58 24.21 13.27 -15.12
N ASN A 59 23.87 12.13 -15.71
CA ASN A 59 22.59 11.47 -15.50
C ASN A 59 22.47 10.94 -14.07
N ASP A 60 23.57 10.47 -13.48
CA ASP A 60 23.59 10.06 -12.07
C ASP A 60 23.44 11.25 -11.14
N ILE A 61 24.09 12.38 -11.44
CA ILE A 61 23.95 13.64 -10.68
C ILE A 61 22.50 14.16 -10.77
N LYS A 62 21.90 14.17 -11.97
CA LYS A 62 20.50 14.57 -12.17
C LYS A 62 19.54 13.68 -11.37
N SER A 63 19.77 12.37 -11.43
CA SER A 63 18.98 11.36 -10.70
C SER A 63 19.10 11.53 -9.17
N ALA A 64 20.32 11.72 -8.66
CA ALA A 64 20.57 12.00 -7.24
C ALA A 64 19.83 13.26 -6.76
N ASN A 65 19.91 14.35 -7.52
CA ASN A 65 19.19 15.58 -7.23
C ASN A 65 17.66 15.37 -7.23
N MET A 66 17.14 14.56 -8.14
CA MET A 66 15.70 14.28 -8.21
C MET A 66 15.21 13.51 -6.97
N ILE A 67 15.94 12.45 -6.59
CA ILE A 67 15.66 11.65 -5.39
C ILE A 67 15.65 12.54 -4.15
N TYR A 68 16.70 13.35 -3.98
CA TYR A 68 16.82 14.24 -2.83
C TYR A 68 15.74 15.32 -2.80
N ARG A 69 15.43 15.96 -3.94
CA ARG A 69 14.36 16.97 -4.04
C ARG A 69 12.99 16.38 -3.72
N ALA A 70 12.69 15.17 -4.20
CA ALA A 70 11.43 14.48 -3.92
C ALA A 70 11.30 14.14 -2.43
N ALA A 71 12.34 13.57 -1.83
CA ALA A 71 12.35 13.18 -0.43
C ALA A 71 12.25 14.39 0.52
N THR A 72 13.00 15.47 0.28
CA THR A 72 12.94 16.71 1.07
C THR A 72 11.60 17.43 0.92
N LYS A 73 11.03 17.46 -0.30
CA LYS A 73 9.67 17.99 -0.52
C LYS A 73 8.64 17.20 0.27
N ALA A 74 8.71 15.87 0.22
CA ALA A 74 7.78 15.03 0.98
C ALA A 74 7.88 15.28 2.48
N LYS A 75 9.10 15.40 3.03
CA LYS A 75 9.33 15.74 4.44
C LYS A 75 8.73 17.09 4.81
N ALA A 76 8.94 18.12 3.98
CA ALA A 76 8.39 19.46 4.23
C ALA A 76 6.86 19.47 4.30
N LEU A 77 6.22 18.78 3.36
CA LEU A 77 4.76 18.65 3.33
C LEU A 77 4.25 17.81 4.51
N ASP A 78 4.97 16.76 4.90
CA ASP A 78 4.64 15.90 6.03
C ASP A 78 4.73 16.66 7.38
N VAL A 79 5.72 17.56 7.54
CA VAL A 79 5.83 18.44 8.72
C VAL A 79 4.66 19.42 8.78
N LEU A 80 4.37 20.10 7.68
CA LEU A 80 3.32 21.13 7.63
C LEU A 80 1.90 20.54 7.67
N ARG A 81 1.72 19.24 7.39
CA ARG A 81 0.40 18.61 7.27
C ARG A 81 -0.49 18.79 8.50
N GLY A 82 0.10 19.05 9.67
CA GLY A 82 -0.62 19.31 10.91
C GLY A 82 -1.61 20.47 10.82
N LEU A 83 -1.33 21.46 9.95
CA LEU A 83 -2.20 22.59 9.67
C LEU A 83 -3.45 22.21 8.86
N LEU A 84 -3.44 21.10 8.12
CA LEU A 84 -4.55 20.79 7.22
C LEU A 84 -5.82 20.39 8.00
N PRO A 85 -6.99 20.95 7.66
CA PRO A 85 -8.26 20.58 8.28
C PRO A 85 -8.73 19.18 7.87
N ALA A 86 -9.67 18.61 8.61
CA ALA A 86 -10.25 17.31 8.34
C ALA A 86 -11.01 17.23 7.01
N SER A 87 -11.54 18.37 6.55
CA SER A 87 -12.24 18.52 5.29
C SER A 87 -11.34 19.12 4.20
N THR A 88 -11.46 18.58 2.99
CA THR A 88 -10.92 19.19 1.77
C THR A 88 -11.84 18.84 0.62
N LEU A 89 -11.98 19.75 -0.34
CA LEU A 89 -12.60 19.41 -1.61
C LEU A 89 -11.65 18.49 -2.38
N THR A 90 -12.17 17.38 -2.87
CA THR A 90 -11.40 16.41 -3.64
C THR A 90 -12.31 15.59 -4.56
N ASN A 91 -11.72 14.99 -5.58
CA ASN A 91 -12.38 14.04 -6.46
C ASN A 91 -12.08 12.62 -5.99
N VAL A 92 -13.11 11.80 -5.84
CA VAL A 92 -12.98 10.40 -5.41
C VAL A 92 -13.56 9.48 -6.49
N GLY A 93 -12.71 8.61 -7.03
CA GLY A 93 -13.14 7.46 -7.83
C GLY A 93 -13.36 6.24 -6.94
N ILE A 94 -14.49 5.56 -7.09
CA ILE A 94 -14.82 4.35 -6.33
C ILE A 94 -15.10 3.21 -7.31
N THR A 95 -14.41 2.10 -7.12
CA THR A 95 -14.66 0.84 -7.85
C THR A 95 -15.10 -0.23 -6.87
N GLY A 96 -16.17 -0.96 -7.18
CA GLY A 96 -16.69 -2.02 -6.32
C GLY A 96 -17.65 -2.92 -7.07
N ASN A 97 -17.96 -4.07 -6.49
CA ASN A 97 -19.04 -4.92 -6.98
C ASN A 97 -20.41 -4.40 -6.48
N GLY A 98 -21.50 -4.92 -7.04
CA GLY A 98 -22.86 -4.51 -6.69
C GLY A 98 -23.17 -4.60 -5.19
N ARG A 99 -22.72 -5.66 -4.50
CA ARG A 99 -22.92 -5.82 -3.05
C ARG A 99 -22.19 -4.74 -2.24
N ALA A 100 -20.98 -4.38 -2.64
CA ALA A 100 -20.22 -3.31 -1.99
C ALA A 100 -20.94 -1.96 -2.14
N PHE A 101 -21.47 -1.68 -3.33
CA PHE A 101 -22.25 -0.46 -3.56
C PHE A 101 -23.60 -0.47 -2.84
N GLU A 102 -24.33 -1.59 -2.81
CA GLU A 102 -25.57 -1.75 -2.05
C GLU A 102 -25.33 -1.41 -0.57
N TYR A 103 -24.28 -1.96 0.03
CA TYR A 103 -23.90 -1.70 1.42
C TYR A 103 -23.50 -0.24 1.64
N LEU A 104 -22.66 0.33 0.76
CA LEU A 104 -22.24 1.73 0.83
C LEU A 104 -23.43 2.69 0.77
N ILE A 105 -24.33 2.52 -0.20
CA ILE A 105 -25.53 3.35 -0.34
C ILE A 105 -26.40 3.23 0.91
N THR A 106 -26.57 2.02 1.44
CA THR A 106 -27.36 1.81 2.67
C THR A 106 -26.78 2.59 3.85
N ILE A 107 -25.45 2.58 4.03
CA ILE A 107 -24.79 3.37 5.08
C ILE A 107 -25.00 4.86 4.87
N LEU A 108 -24.76 5.36 3.65
CA LEU A 108 -24.85 6.78 3.32
C LEU A 108 -26.27 7.32 3.52
N LEU A 109 -27.29 6.58 3.10
CA LEU A 109 -28.69 6.96 3.30
C LEU A 109 -29.11 6.91 4.78
N GLY A 110 -28.52 6.01 5.56
CA GLY A 110 -28.72 5.91 7.02
C GLY A 110 -27.96 6.95 7.85
N SER A 111 -27.15 7.80 7.22
CA SER A 111 -26.39 8.84 7.92
C SER A 111 -27.28 9.91 8.54
N LYS A 112 -26.73 10.74 9.43
CA LYS A 112 -27.37 12.00 9.88
C LYS A 112 -26.89 13.20 9.05
N LEU A 113 -25.78 13.05 8.34
CA LEU A 113 -25.22 14.07 7.46
C LEU A 113 -26.03 14.16 6.17
N THR A 114 -26.36 15.38 5.76
CA THR A 114 -27.23 15.62 4.59
C THR A 114 -26.45 15.37 3.30
N GLU A 115 -25.20 15.78 3.27
CA GLU A 115 -24.22 15.56 2.22
C GLU A 115 -24.00 14.07 1.92
N GLU A 116 -23.89 13.23 2.96
CA GLU A 116 -23.74 11.78 2.78
C GLU A 116 -24.99 11.17 2.14
N LYS A 117 -26.18 11.58 2.58
CA LYS A 117 -27.44 11.14 1.95
C LYS A 117 -27.54 11.57 0.49
N GLN A 118 -27.19 12.82 0.20
CA GLN A 118 -27.20 13.35 -1.16
C GLN A 118 -26.24 12.59 -2.06
N LEU A 119 -25.02 12.29 -1.58
CA LEU A 119 -24.07 11.45 -2.30
C LEU A 119 -24.61 10.03 -2.49
N GLY A 120 -25.23 9.44 -1.46
CA GLY A 120 -25.89 8.13 -1.56
C GLY A 120 -26.95 8.08 -2.65
N PHE A 121 -27.81 9.09 -2.74
CA PHE A 121 -28.81 9.20 -3.81
C PHE A 121 -28.17 9.38 -5.20
N LYS A 122 -27.14 10.23 -5.32
CA LYS A 122 -26.42 10.41 -6.59
C LYS A 122 -25.80 9.10 -7.08
N ILE A 123 -25.08 8.38 -6.21
CA ILE A 123 -24.49 7.08 -6.53
C ILE A 123 -25.57 6.09 -6.94
N LYS A 124 -26.67 6.01 -6.17
CA LYS A 124 -27.77 5.09 -6.48
C LYS A 124 -28.40 5.39 -7.83
N ASN A 125 -28.70 6.66 -8.13
CA ASN A 125 -29.34 7.06 -9.37
C ASN A 125 -28.50 6.70 -10.60
N GLU A 126 -27.17 6.84 -10.50
CA GLU A 126 -26.27 6.43 -11.59
C GLU A 126 -26.18 4.91 -11.73
N LEU A 127 -26.11 4.16 -10.62
CA LEU A 127 -26.04 2.69 -10.66
C LEU A 127 -27.37 2.03 -11.06
N ASP A 128 -28.51 2.66 -10.78
CA ASP A 128 -29.83 2.17 -11.21
C ASP A 128 -29.96 2.13 -12.75
N LYS A 129 -29.15 2.91 -13.49
CA LYS A 129 -29.14 2.90 -14.95
C LYS A 129 -28.49 1.64 -15.54
N THR A 130 -27.61 0.97 -14.79
CA THR A 130 -26.77 -0.14 -15.30
C THR A 130 -26.91 -1.44 -14.52
N ILE A 131 -27.03 -1.38 -13.19
CA ILE A 131 -27.00 -2.55 -12.30
C ILE A 131 -28.12 -2.53 -11.23
N LYS A 132 -29.29 -1.96 -11.55
CA LYS A 132 -30.42 -1.78 -10.63
C LYS A 132 -30.74 -2.99 -9.73
N SER A 133 -30.75 -4.20 -10.31
CA SER A 133 -31.06 -5.44 -9.58
C SER A 133 -30.10 -5.70 -8.41
N PHE A 134 -28.87 -5.21 -8.47
CA PHE A 134 -27.85 -5.37 -7.43
C PHE A 134 -27.90 -4.31 -6.34
N VAL A 135 -28.51 -3.15 -6.57
CA VAL A 135 -28.50 -2.01 -5.62
C VAL A 135 -29.89 -1.60 -5.15
N SER A 136 -30.95 -2.18 -5.71
CA SER A 136 -32.36 -1.85 -5.41
C SER A 136 -32.69 -1.90 -3.91
N ARG A 137 -32.16 -2.91 -3.22
CA ARG A 137 -32.40 -3.16 -1.78
C ARG A 137 -31.82 -2.10 -0.84
N SER A 138 -30.89 -1.28 -1.31
CA SER A 138 -30.26 -0.25 -0.47
C SER A 138 -31.24 0.79 0.10
N ASN A 139 -32.39 0.99 -0.55
CA ASN A 139 -33.42 1.95 -0.12
C ASN A 139 -34.85 1.38 -0.16
N ASP A 140 -35.01 0.06 -0.24
CA ASP A 140 -36.31 -0.59 -0.15
C ASP A 140 -36.74 -0.79 1.32
N LYS A 141 -37.75 -1.65 1.56
CA LYS A 141 -38.19 -1.97 2.93
C LYS A 141 -37.08 -2.57 3.81
N TYR A 142 -36.20 -3.40 3.24
CA TYR A 142 -35.11 -4.04 3.97
C TYR A 142 -33.95 -3.07 4.19
N GLY A 143 -33.60 -2.27 3.17
CA GLY A 143 -32.60 -1.22 3.31
C GLY A 143 -32.98 -0.19 4.37
N LYS A 144 -34.23 0.28 4.37
CA LYS A 144 -34.74 1.21 5.39
C LYS A 144 -34.75 0.60 6.79
N ALA A 145 -35.08 -0.70 6.92
CA ALA A 145 -35.01 -1.40 8.19
C ALA A 145 -33.56 -1.47 8.72
N LEU A 146 -32.59 -1.73 7.84
CA LEU A 146 -31.17 -1.75 8.21
C LEU A 146 -30.64 -0.36 8.57
N GLN A 147 -31.02 0.68 7.84
CA GLN A 147 -30.71 2.08 8.17
C GLN A 147 -31.24 2.46 9.56
N LYS A 148 -32.49 2.09 9.86
CA LYS A 148 -33.10 2.29 11.17
C LYS A 148 -32.36 1.53 12.27
N TYR A 149 -32.00 0.29 12.03
CA TYR A 149 -31.22 -0.53 12.96
C TYR A 149 -29.89 0.15 13.35
N PHE A 150 -29.13 0.69 12.38
CA PHE A 150 -27.90 1.42 12.69
C PHE A 150 -28.14 2.69 13.51
N ALA A 151 -29.22 3.43 13.22
CA ALA A 151 -29.59 4.60 14.00
C ALA A 151 -30.00 4.24 15.43
N ASP A 152 -30.74 3.14 15.61
CA ASP A 152 -31.19 2.65 16.91
C ASP A 152 -30.02 2.16 17.76
N ILE A 153 -29.03 1.43 17.20
CA ILE A 153 -27.80 1.05 17.92
C ILE A 153 -27.09 2.29 18.48
N LYS A 154 -26.87 3.31 17.63
CA LYS A 154 -26.21 4.56 18.05
C LYS A 154 -26.99 5.25 19.17
N LYS A 155 -28.33 5.26 19.09
CA LYS A 155 -29.21 5.87 20.10
C LYS A 155 -29.17 5.11 21.42
N ILE A 156 -29.21 3.77 21.38
CA ILE A 156 -29.13 2.89 22.55
C ILE A 156 -27.78 3.10 23.25
N SER A 157 -26.68 3.01 22.49
CA SER A 157 -25.33 3.21 23.01
C SER A 157 -25.14 4.59 23.64
N TYR A 158 -25.58 5.66 22.97
CA TYR A 158 -25.51 7.02 23.50
C TYR A 158 -26.28 7.19 24.81
N LYS A 159 -27.51 6.65 24.89
CA LYS A 159 -28.33 6.71 26.10
C LYS A 159 -27.67 5.96 27.26
N ALA A 160 -27.12 4.77 26.99
CA ALA A 160 -26.44 3.97 27.99
C ALA A 160 -25.15 4.67 28.48
N SER A 161 -24.37 5.28 27.59
CA SER A 161 -23.10 5.91 27.97
C SER A 161 -23.27 7.22 28.73
N LYS A 162 -24.34 7.98 28.47
CA LYS A 162 -24.52 9.35 28.97
C LYS A 162 -24.41 9.49 30.50
N ASN A 163 -24.89 8.49 31.24
CA ASN A 163 -24.93 8.54 32.71
C ASN A 163 -23.95 7.57 33.38
N THR A 164 -23.22 6.77 32.60
CA THR A 164 -22.33 5.72 33.14
C THR A 164 -20.85 6.08 32.97
N ILE A 165 -20.51 6.83 31.93
CA ILE A 165 -19.11 7.13 31.60
C ILE A 165 -18.74 8.51 32.12
N HIS A 166 -17.72 8.55 32.97
CA HIS A 166 -17.15 9.78 33.53
C HIS A 166 -15.64 9.83 33.29
N GLY A 167 -15.12 11.02 33.00
CA GLY A 167 -13.70 11.23 32.76
C GLY A 167 -13.40 12.65 32.32
N LYS A 168 -12.11 13.00 32.30
CA LYS A 168 -11.61 14.27 31.75
C LYS A 168 -10.74 13.97 30.52
N PRO A 169 -10.72 14.86 29.52
CA PRO A 169 -9.79 14.73 28.40
C PRO A 169 -8.35 14.61 28.87
N ILE A 170 -7.63 13.61 28.38
CA ILE A 170 -6.18 13.50 28.56
C ILE A 170 -5.52 14.39 27.51
N LEU A 171 -4.64 15.30 27.93
CA LEU A 171 -3.91 16.18 27.04
C LEU A 171 -2.66 15.48 26.47
N GLY A 172 -2.38 15.69 25.19
CA GLY A 172 -1.21 15.14 24.51
C GLY A 172 -1.34 13.67 24.09
N ASN A 173 -0.23 13.14 23.58
CA ASN A 173 -0.14 11.77 23.08
C ASN A 173 -0.12 10.71 24.20
N SER A 174 -0.89 9.64 24.03
CA SER A 174 -0.95 8.50 24.95
C SER A 174 -0.99 7.17 24.20
N VAL A 175 -0.27 6.17 24.71
CA VAL A 175 -0.27 4.79 24.21
C VAL A 175 -0.29 3.85 25.40
N LYS A 176 -1.40 3.14 25.58
CA LYS A 176 -1.59 2.23 26.71
C LYS A 176 -2.07 0.88 26.21
N LEU A 177 -1.41 -0.20 26.65
CA LEU A 177 -1.90 -1.56 26.48
C LEU A 177 -2.85 -1.85 27.65
N VAL A 178 -4.17 -1.88 27.37
CA VAL A 178 -5.22 -1.93 28.41
C VAL A 178 -5.78 -3.33 28.63
N GLU A 179 -5.75 -4.19 27.62
CA GLU A 179 -6.27 -5.56 27.71
C GLU A 179 -5.35 -6.53 26.98
N PHE A 180 -4.99 -7.63 27.64
CA PHE A 180 -4.22 -8.75 27.10
C PHE A 180 -4.36 -9.95 28.04
N GLU A 181 -4.20 -11.16 27.50
CA GLU A 181 -4.18 -12.40 28.28
C GLU A 181 -2.78 -12.71 28.80
N PRO A 182 -2.59 -13.39 29.95
CA PRO A 182 -1.25 -13.78 30.41
C PRO A 182 -0.47 -14.60 29.38
N GLU A 183 0.86 -14.41 29.30
CA GLU A 183 1.68 -15.04 28.26
C GLU A 183 1.56 -16.56 28.25
N LEU A 184 1.58 -17.20 29.42
CA LEU A 184 1.46 -18.65 29.53
C LEU A 184 0.12 -19.17 28.98
N ARG A 185 -0.98 -18.44 29.21
CA ARG A 185 -2.29 -18.80 28.67
C ARG A 185 -2.29 -18.65 27.15
N SER A 186 -1.75 -17.54 26.64
CA SER A 186 -1.60 -17.30 25.21
C SER A 186 -0.75 -18.38 24.53
N ILE A 187 0.38 -18.79 25.12
CA ILE A 187 1.22 -19.89 24.62
C ILE A 187 0.44 -21.20 24.57
N ASN A 188 -0.33 -21.53 25.62
CA ASN A 188 -1.15 -22.75 25.63
C ASN A 188 -2.18 -22.75 24.49
N SER A 189 -2.88 -21.63 24.29
CA SER A 189 -3.87 -21.50 23.22
C SER A 189 -3.25 -21.57 21.83
N ILE A 190 -2.08 -20.94 21.62
CA ILE A 190 -1.34 -20.99 20.35
C ILE A 190 -0.89 -22.43 20.06
N ILE A 191 -0.27 -23.12 21.02
CA ILE A 191 0.19 -24.51 20.80
C ILE A 191 -1.00 -25.44 20.57
N ALA A 192 -2.10 -25.27 21.30
CA ALA A 192 -3.31 -26.07 21.08
C ALA A 192 -3.87 -25.87 19.67
N ALA A 193 -3.92 -24.63 19.18
CA ALA A 193 -4.38 -24.32 17.83
C ALA A 193 -3.44 -24.89 16.74
N LEU A 194 -2.13 -24.90 16.98
CA LEU A 194 -1.16 -25.56 16.08
C LEU A 194 -1.35 -27.07 16.05
N PHE A 195 -1.53 -27.69 17.22
CA PHE A 195 -1.70 -29.13 17.33
C PHE A 195 -3.02 -29.60 16.76
N PHE A 196 -4.08 -28.79 16.83
CA PHE A 196 -5.39 -29.13 16.31
C PHE A 196 -5.36 -29.52 14.83
N GLU A 197 -4.65 -28.75 14.00
CA GLU A 197 -4.48 -29.07 12.57
C GLU A 197 -3.77 -30.41 12.34
N GLN A 198 -2.95 -30.85 13.30
CA GLN A 198 -2.13 -32.05 13.24
C GLN A 198 -2.69 -33.23 14.05
N SER A 199 -3.87 -33.09 14.65
CA SER A 199 -4.45 -34.08 15.57
C SER A 199 -5.84 -34.52 15.10
N PRO A 200 -5.94 -35.36 14.06
CA PRO A 200 -7.22 -35.87 13.58
C PRO A 200 -8.03 -36.51 14.70
N SER A 201 -9.34 -36.25 14.71
CA SER A 201 -10.31 -36.84 15.64
C SER A 201 -10.14 -36.49 17.13
N ILE A 202 -9.24 -35.57 17.49
CA ILE A 202 -9.09 -35.08 18.87
C ILE A 202 -9.70 -33.67 18.99
N SER A 203 -10.55 -33.45 19.99
CA SER A 203 -11.20 -32.15 20.17
C SER A 203 -10.21 -31.08 20.64
N PHE A 204 -10.47 -29.82 20.29
CA PHE A 204 -9.64 -28.69 20.75
C PHE A 204 -9.53 -28.63 22.29
N GLU A 205 -10.60 -28.96 23.01
CA GLU A 205 -10.60 -29.01 24.48
C GLU A 205 -9.62 -30.06 25.02
N GLN A 206 -9.65 -31.27 24.46
CA GLN A 206 -8.74 -32.35 24.84
C GLN A 206 -7.28 -31.97 24.56
N ILE A 207 -7.01 -31.39 23.39
CA ILE A 207 -5.67 -30.88 23.04
C ILE A 207 -5.23 -29.79 24.01
N LEU A 208 -6.08 -28.81 24.31
CA LEU A 208 -5.77 -27.74 25.25
C LEU A 208 -5.46 -28.29 26.66
N LYS A 209 -6.20 -29.31 27.12
CA LYS A 209 -5.93 -30.00 28.39
C LYS A 209 -4.57 -30.69 28.37
N ASN A 210 -4.21 -31.34 27.26
CA ASN A 210 -2.90 -31.98 27.09
C ASN A 210 -1.77 -30.94 27.06
N VAL A 211 -1.95 -29.84 26.32
CA VAL A 211 -0.98 -28.74 26.24
C VAL A 211 -0.77 -28.09 27.61
N LYS A 212 -1.83 -27.87 28.39
CA LYS A 212 -1.71 -27.32 29.75
C LYS A 212 -0.77 -28.16 30.62
N LYS A 213 -0.81 -29.50 30.50
CA LYS A 213 0.06 -30.45 31.23
C LYS A 213 1.51 -30.48 30.74
N MET A 214 1.82 -29.97 29.54
CA MET A 214 3.20 -29.93 29.04
C MET A 214 4.10 -29.03 29.89
N SER A 215 5.39 -29.37 29.97
CA SER A 215 6.39 -28.54 30.66
C SER A 215 6.58 -27.19 29.96
N GLY A 216 6.92 -26.15 30.72
CA GLY A 216 7.21 -24.81 30.17
C GLY A 216 8.37 -24.82 29.17
N LYS A 217 9.39 -25.66 29.40
CA LYS A 217 10.55 -25.82 28.49
C LYS A 217 10.11 -26.34 27.11
N SER A 218 9.24 -27.36 27.07
CA SER A 218 8.73 -27.91 25.81
C SER A 218 7.88 -26.89 25.05
N LYS A 219 7.02 -26.14 25.76
CA LYS A 219 6.21 -25.07 25.15
C LYS A 219 7.06 -23.99 24.51
N ILE A 220 8.08 -23.51 25.24
CA ILE A 220 9.02 -22.50 24.74
C ILE A 220 9.80 -23.00 23.53
N LYS A 221 10.22 -24.28 23.53
CA LYS A 221 10.93 -24.89 22.40
C LYS A 221 10.11 -24.83 21.11
N ILE A 222 8.83 -25.20 21.18
CA ILE A 222 7.90 -25.15 20.03
C ILE A 222 7.78 -23.72 19.50
N ILE A 223 7.51 -22.74 20.38
CA ILE A 223 7.39 -21.33 19.97
C ILE A 223 8.68 -20.82 19.32
N LYS A 224 9.86 -21.16 19.87
CA LYS A 224 11.16 -20.78 19.28
C LYS A 224 11.36 -21.39 17.90
N GLN A 225 10.97 -22.64 17.67
CA GLN A 225 11.08 -23.28 16.35
C GLN A 225 10.25 -22.52 15.30
N LEU A 226 9.04 -22.09 15.65
CA LEU A 226 8.18 -21.30 14.75
C LEU A 226 8.77 -19.92 14.45
N ILE A 227 9.33 -19.26 15.46
CA ILE A 227 10.04 -17.98 15.28
C ILE A 227 11.23 -18.16 14.34
N ASN A 228 12.00 -19.22 14.52
CA ASN A 228 13.18 -19.51 13.70
C ASN A 228 12.82 -19.87 12.26
N ALA A 229 11.71 -20.58 12.03
CA ALA A 229 11.23 -20.89 10.68
C ALA A 229 10.92 -19.63 9.84
N ARG A 230 10.66 -18.50 10.49
CA ARG A 230 10.37 -17.24 9.82
C ARG A 230 11.64 -16.54 9.35
N GLN A 231 11.96 -16.68 8.06
CA GLN A 231 13.18 -16.13 7.46
C GLN A 231 13.03 -14.73 6.84
N ASN A 232 11.84 -14.38 6.37
CA ASN A 232 11.58 -13.07 5.77
C ASN A 232 10.21 -12.53 6.17
N ARG A 233 9.99 -11.24 5.90
CA ARG A 233 8.77 -10.51 6.27
C ARG A 233 7.50 -11.02 5.59
N ARG A 234 7.62 -11.68 4.43
CA ARG A 234 6.49 -12.26 3.68
C ARG A 234 5.99 -13.56 4.32
N HIS A 235 6.84 -14.29 5.03
CA HIS A 235 6.42 -15.42 5.84
C HIS A 235 5.58 -14.89 7.00
N ARG A 236 4.25 -15.03 6.92
CA ARG A 236 3.35 -14.59 7.99
C ARG A 236 3.38 -15.60 9.14
N PRO A 237 3.22 -15.16 10.40
CA PRO A 237 2.98 -16.09 11.49
C PRO A 237 1.79 -17.02 11.17
N PRO A 238 1.84 -18.29 11.60
CA PRO A 238 0.71 -19.21 11.49
C PRO A 238 -0.58 -18.63 12.09
N ARG A 239 -1.74 -19.06 11.60
CA ARG A 239 -3.05 -18.62 12.12
C ARG A 239 -3.22 -18.86 13.62
N ALA A 240 -2.54 -19.86 14.19
CA ALA A 240 -2.54 -20.10 15.62
C ALA A 240 -2.15 -18.87 16.47
N PHE A 241 -1.31 -17.97 15.94
CA PHE A 241 -0.95 -16.72 16.62
C PHE A 241 -2.12 -15.72 16.74
N GLU A 242 -3.25 -15.97 16.08
CA GLU A 242 -4.49 -15.21 16.27
C GLU A 242 -5.11 -15.42 17.68
N MET A 243 -4.67 -16.45 18.41
CA MET A 243 -5.16 -16.76 19.76
C MET A 243 -4.68 -15.78 20.85
N ALA A 244 -3.72 -14.92 20.55
CA ALA A 244 -3.21 -13.91 21.49
C ALA A 244 -3.69 -12.52 21.06
N ASN A 245 -4.49 -11.84 21.90
CA ASN A 245 -5.11 -10.56 21.61
C ASN A 245 -4.55 -9.42 22.47
N TYR A 246 -4.57 -8.21 21.91
CA TYR A 246 -4.16 -6.97 22.57
C TYR A 246 -5.16 -5.87 22.26
N THR A 247 -5.61 -5.14 23.27
CA THR A 247 -6.37 -3.89 23.12
C THR A 247 -5.49 -2.72 23.55
N PHE A 248 -5.24 -1.79 22.64
CA PHE A 248 -4.52 -0.55 22.86
C PHE A 248 -5.48 0.64 22.91
N ASP A 249 -5.36 1.44 23.97
CA ASP A 249 -5.98 2.76 24.08
C ASP A 249 -4.97 3.82 23.62
N LEU A 250 -5.35 4.58 22.58
CA LEU A 250 -4.48 5.49 21.86
C LEU A 250 -5.06 6.90 21.84
N ILE A 251 -4.20 7.88 22.11
CA ILE A 251 -4.43 9.28 21.82
C ILE A 251 -3.24 9.71 20.98
N THR A 252 -3.49 9.99 19.69
CA THR A 252 -2.44 10.43 18.75
C THR A 252 -2.98 11.54 17.87
N ASN A 253 -2.11 12.36 17.27
CA ASN A 253 -2.60 13.31 16.29
C ASN A 253 -3.43 12.65 15.16
N PHE A 254 -4.39 13.41 14.63
CA PHE A 254 -5.35 12.90 13.65
C PHE A 254 -4.66 12.44 12.35
N GLY A 255 -3.56 13.06 11.95
CA GLY A 255 -2.74 12.61 10.83
C GLY A 255 -2.27 11.15 10.98
N MET A 256 -1.82 10.78 12.18
CA MET A 256 -1.42 9.40 12.49
C MET A 256 -2.60 8.42 12.47
N PHE A 257 -3.75 8.82 13.01
CA PHE A 257 -4.96 8.00 12.93
C PHE A 257 -5.33 7.69 11.47
N ARG A 258 -5.22 8.69 10.58
CA ARG A 258 -5.47 8.51 9.13
C ARG A 258 -4.54 7.47 8.51
N ASP A 259 -3.31 7.38 8.99
CA ASP A 259 -2.35 6.38 8.54
C ASP A 259 -2.66 4.99 9.10
N LEU A 260 -3.01 4.89 10.37
CA LEU A 260 -3.24 3.63 11.07
C LEU A 260 -4.59 2.98 10.73
N HIS A 261 -5.66 3.75 10.46
CA HIS A 261 -6.97 3.17 10.13
C HIS A 261 -6.99 2.37 8.82
N ARG A 262 -5.96 2.52 7.99
CA ARG A 262 -5.83 1.77 6.72
C ARG A 262 -5.61 0.27 6.92
N HIS A 263 -5.32 -0.16 8.16
CA HIS A 263 -5.24 -1.56 8.55
C HIS A 263 -6.64 -2.11 8.81
N ARG A 264 -7.16 -2.92 7.87
CA ARG A 264 -8.55 -3.41 7.88
C ARG A 264 -8.75 -4.72 8.64
N THR A 265 -7.69 -5.49 8.83
CA THR A 265 -7.72 -6.77 9.56
C THR A 265 -7.40 -6.52 11.03
N LEU A 266 -8.22 -5.70 11.69
CA LEU A 266 -8.19 -5.41 13.12
C LEU A 266 -9.50 -4.71 13.51
N THR A 267 -9.76 -4.63 14.81
CA THR A 267 -10.85 -3.80 15.33
C THR A 267 -10.29 -2.43 15.68
N LEU A 268 -10.84 -1.38 15.09
CA LEU A 268 -10.49 -0.01 15.40
C LEU A 268 -11.77 0.81 15.46
N GLU A 269 -11.96 1.46 16.60
CA GLU A 269 -13.10 2.34 16.85
C GLU A 269 -12.59 3.67 17.37
N ARG A 270 -13.33 4.72 17.05
CA ARG A 270 -12.92 6.11 17.26
C ARG A 270 -14.04 6.91 17.90
N GLN A 271 -13.69 7.94 18.67
CA GLN A 271 -14.67 8.93 19.12
C GLN A 271 -14.98 9.93 18.00
N LEU A 272 -15.90 10.87 18.19
CA LEU A 272 -15.96 12.02 17.27
C LEU A 272 -14.66 12.82 17.39
N LEU A 273 -14.15 13.32 16.26
CA LEU A 273 -12.95 14.15 16.25
C LEU A 273 -13.20 15.45 17.04
N THR A 274 -12.24 15.85 17.88
CA THR A 274 -12.40 16.97 18.83
C THR A 274 -11.09 17.73 19.02
N THR A 275 -11.18 18.93 19.59
CA THR A 275 -10.04 19.80 19.95
C THR A 275 -9.64 19.70 21.42
N ASP A 276 -10.24 18.77 22.17
CA ASP A 276 -10.17 18.73 23.64
C ASP A 276 -8.87 18.10 24.19
N HIS A 277 -8.12 17.35 23.36
CA HIS A 277 -6.93 16.59 23.77
C HIS A 277 -5.60 17.30 23.48
N SER A 278 -5.64 18.62 23.27
CA SER A 278 -4.53 19.42 22.70
C SER A 278 -4.12 18.98 21.29
N PHE A 279 -3.07 19.58 20.76
CA PHE A 279 -2.49 19.27 19.46
C PHE A 279 -0.98 19.04 19.60
N ASP A 280 -0.40 18.38 18.60
CA ASP A 280 1.03 18.16 18.48
C ASP A 280 1.67 19.25 17.59
N THR A 281 2.70 19.90 18.11
CA THR A 281 3.54 20.83 17.33
C THR A 281 4.83 20.11 16.89
N PRO A 282 5.07 19.90 15.58
CA PRO A 282 6.33 19.35 15.09
C PRO A 282 7.53 20.21 15.52
N LYS A 283 8.69 19.58 15.78
CA LYS A 283 9.90 20.31 16.20
C LYS A 283 10.37 21.29 15.13
N GLU A 284 10.25 20.88 13.88
CA GLU A 284 10.61 21.67 12.71
C GLU A 284 9.77 22.95 12.60
N ILE A 285 8.53 22.98 13.10
CA ILE A 285 7.70 24.20 13.17
C ILE A 285 8.28 25.20 14.18
N VAL A 286 8.73 24.71 15.33
CA VAL A 286 9.35 25.52 16.40
C VAL A 286 10.71 26.05 15.93
N GLU A 287 11.55 25.17 15.37
CA GLU A 287 12.90 25.51 14.91
C GLU A 287 12.89 26.47 13.70
N LEU A 288 11.88 26.39 12.83
CA LEU A 288 11.68 27.36 11.74
C LEU A 288 11.18 28.72 12.24
N GLY A 289 10.64 28.80 13.46
CA GLY A 289 10.13 30.03 14.06
C GLY A 289 8.70 30.40 13.67
N ILE A 290 7.91 29.44 13.18
CA ILE A 290 6.50 29.66 12.77
C ILE A 290 5.49 29.10 13.78
N GLU A 291 5.94 28.84 15.01
CA GLU A 291 5.11 28.31 16.09
C GLU A 291 3.89 29.19 16.39
N LYS A 292 4.04 30.51 16.41
CA LYS A 292 2.94 31.44 16.68
C LYS A 292 1.83 31.35 15.63
N ASP A 293 2.20 31.39 14.34
CA ASP A 293 1.25 31.24 13.22
C ASP A 293 0.55 29.88 13.29
N PHE A 294 1.28 28.82 13.67
CA PHE A 294 0.72 27.49 13.84
C PHE A 294 -0.27 27.41 15.00
N GLU A 295 0.07 27.98 16.16
CA GLU A 295 -0.79 28.03 17.34
C GLU A 295 -2.04 28.88 17.08
N GLU A 296 -1.92 29.99 16.36
CA GLU A 296 -3.06 30.83 15.96
C GLU A 296 -4.09 30.01 15.17
N CYS A 297 -3.64 29.24 14.17
CA CYS A 297 -4.50 28.32 13.42
C CYS A 297 -5.23 27.35 14.35
N MET A 298 -4.51 26.69 15.26
CA MET A 298 -5.11 25.75 16.20
C MET A 298 -6.13 26.45 17.13
N TYR A 299 -5.77 27.56 17.74
CA TYR A 299 -6.68 28.26 18.67
C TYR A 299 -7.93 28.80 17.96
N PHE A 300 -7.80 29.26 16.72
CA PHE A 300 -8.95 29.70 15.94
C PHE A 300 -9.87 28.52 15.58
N THR A 301 -9.31 27.41 15.07
CA THR A 301 -10.05 26.16 14.84
C THR A 301 -10.78 25.70 16.10
N LYS A 302 -10.12 25.72 17.27
CA LYS A 302 -10.74 25.38 18.55
C LYS A 302 -11.93 26.29 18.85
N SER A 303 -11.77 27.60 18.70
CA SER A 303 -12.85 28.56 18.93
C SER A 303 -14.08 28.23 18.09
N VAL A 304 -13.90 28.07 16.77
CA VAL A 304 -15.00 27.75 15.84
C VAL A 304 -15.61 26.38 16.13
N PHE A 305 -14.78 25.37 16.41
CA PHE A 305 -15.23 24.04 16.79
C PHE A 305 -16.16 24.08 18.02
N GLN A 306 -15.79 24.81 19.08
CA GLN A 306 -16.61 24.91 20.29
C GLN A 306 -17.95 25.63 20.02
N LYS A 307 -17.97 26.67 19.16
CA LYS A 307 -19.20 27.33 18.73
C LYS A 307 -20.16 26.36 18.00
N MET A 308 -19.62 25.45 17.20
CA MET A 308 -20.40 24.52 16.37
C MET A 308 -20.88 23.27 17.13
N ARG A 309 -20.00 22.64 17.93
CA ARG A 309 -20.16 21.26 18.41
C ARG A 309 -21.45 20.98 19.20
N HIS A 310 -21.97 21.99 19.90
CA HIS A 310 -23.19 21.81 20.72
C HIS A 310 -24.43 21.55 19.85
N ARG A 311 -24.53 22.23 18.70
CA ARG A 311 -25.67 22.10 17.78
C ARG A 311 -25.38 21.14 16.64
N PHE A 312 -24.12 21.06 16.20
CA PHE A 312 -23.67 20.31 15.02
C PHE A 312 -22.43 19.47 15.33
N PRO A 313 -22.50 18.47 16.23
CA PRO A 313 -21.34 17.70 16.69
C PRO A 313 -20.69 16.85 15.59
N GLU A 314 -21.44 16.39 14.59
CA GLU A 314 -20.89 15.59 13.50
C GLU A 314 -20.19 16.48 12.45
N GLN A 315 -20.78 17.63 12.12
CA GLN A 315 -20.23 18.60 11.18
C GLN A 315 -19.05 19.38 11.74
N SER A 316 -19.00 19.63 13.05
CA SER A 316 -17.88 20.34 13.67
C SER A 316 -16.56 19.58 13.49
N GLN A 317 -16.57 18.27 13.25
CA GLN A 317 -15.36 17.52 12.96
C GLN A 317 -14.61 18.02 11.71
N TYR A 318 -15.31 18.65 10.75
CA TYR A 318 -14.70 19.08 9.49
C TYR A 318 -13.62 20.15 9.64
N ILE A 319 -13.72 21.02 10.65
CA ILE A 319 -12.74 22.08 10.86
C ILE A 319 -11.48 21.59 11.58
N VAL A 320 -11.50 20.41 12.20
CA VAL A 320 -10.41 19.99 13.09
C VAL A 320 -9.15 19.65 12.30
N ASN A 321 -8.04 20.31 12.62
CA ASN A 321 -6.75 20.09 11.97
C ASN A 321 -6.12 18.73 12.29
N PHE A 322 -5.21 18.28 11.42
CA PHE A 322 -4.52 17.00 11.57
C PHE A 322 -3.60 16.94 12.79
N ALA A 323 -3.16 18.09 13.30
CA ALA A 323 -2.33 18.20 14.50
C ALA A 323 -3.08 17.84 15.79
N TYR A 324 -4.42 17.94 15.82
CA TYR A 324 -5.19 17.64 17.02
C TYR A 324 -5.10 16.18 17.42
N ASN A 325 -4.92 15.96 18.73
CA ASN A 325 -4.88 14.65 19.32
C ASN A 325 -6.27 14.01 19.33
N TYR A 326 -6.31 12.77 18.89
CA TYR A 326 -7.54 12.05 18.59
C TYR A 326 -7.59 10.73 19.37
N PRO A 327 -8.60 10.54 20.25
CA PRO A 327 -8.76 9.29 20.99
C PRO A 327 -9.44 8.19 20.15
N TYR A 328 -8.82 7.02 20.13
CA TYR A 328 -9.34 5.80 19.52
C TYR A 328 -8.71 4.58 20.17
N TYR A 329 -9.34 3.42 20.04
CA TYR A 329 -8.72 2.17 20.45
C TYR A 329 -8.45 1.30 19.22
N ILE A 330 -7.42 0.47 19.34
CA ILE A 330 -7.13 -0.58 18.37
C ILE A 330 -7.02 -1.90 19.11
N ARG A 331 -7.80 -2.90 18.70
CA ARG A 331 -7.68 -4.28 19.12
C ARG A 331 -7.25 -5.15 17.96
N PHE A 332 -6.23 -5.96 18.18
CA PHE A 332 -5.72 -6.92 17.20
C PHE A 332 -5.12 -8.14 17.88
N ASN A 333 -5.04 -9.23 17.14
CA ASN A 333 -4.29 -10.41 17.56
C ASN A 333 -2.81 -10.32 17.22
N LEU A 334 -1.97 -11.24 17.71
CA LEU A 334 -0.51 -11.19 17.51
C LEU A 334 -0.09 -11.35 16.04
N ARG A 335 -0.87 -12.07 15.23
CA ARG A 335 -0.60 -12.21 13.80
C ARG A 335 -0.84 -10.89 13.07
N GLU A 336 -1.92 -10.20 13.41
CA GLU A 336 -2.24 -8.85 12.94
C GLU A 336 -1.25 -7.80 13.47
N ALA A 337 -0.86 -7.89 14.74
CA ALA A 337 0.18 -7.06 15.36
C ALA A 337 1.48 -7.16 14.56
N THR A 338 1.88 -8.38 14.19
CA THR A 338 3.07 -8.60 13.35
C THR A 338 2.95 -7.89 12.01
N HIS A 339 1.78 -7.92 11.37
CA HIS A 339 1.57 -7.21 10.11
C HIS A 339 1.65 -5.69 10.27
N LEU A 340 0.90 -5.14 11.24
CA LEU A 340 0.82 -3.70 11.49
C LEU A 340 2.17 -3.15 11.92
N ILE A 341 2.79 -3.76 12.92
CA ILE A 341 4.01 -3.24 13.56
C ILE A 341 5.18 -3.28 12.58
N GLU A 342 5.43 -4.41 11.93
CA GLU A 342 6.53 -4.51 10.96
C GLU A 342 6.29 -3.68 9.70
N LEU A 343 5.03 -3.34 9.34
CA LEU A 343 4.77 -2.43 8.23
C LEU A 343 4.95 -0.98 8.60
N ARG A 344 4.54 -0.60 9.81
CA ARG A 344 4.53 0.79 10.23
C ARG A 344 5.80 1.21 10.94
N THR A 345 6.77 0.32 11.15
CA THR A 345 8.09 0.67 11.67
C THR A 345 9.15 0.90 10.60
N VAL A 346 8.89 0.49 9.35
CA VAL A 346 9.85 0.64 8.23
C VAL A 346 10.23 2.11 8.00
N PRO A 347 11.42 2.38 7.42
CA PRO A 347 11.92 3.74 7.23
C PRO A 347 10.97 4.64 6.44
N GLN A 348 10.25 4.07 5.47
CA GLN A 348 9.30 4.79 4.60
C GLN A 348 8.05 5.29 5.34
N GLY A 349 7.84 4.86 6.58
CA GLY A 349 6.72 5.33 7.38
C GLY A 349 6.95 6.72 7.94
N HIS A 350 5.87 7.44 8.22
CA HIS A 350 5.94 8.76 8.87
C HIS A 350 6.50 8.62 10.29
N ALA A 351 7.42 9.51 10.71
CA ALA A 351 8.10 9.45 12.00
C ALA A 351 7.14 9.30 13.20
N ASP A 352 6.06 10.08 13.24
CA ASP A 352 5.14 10.08 14.38
C ASP A 352 4.52 8.70 14.65
N TYR A 353 3.91 8.07 13.64
CA TYR A 353 3.32 6.74 13.86
C TYR A 353 4.37 5.65 14.03
N ARG A 354 5.58 5.83 13.47
CA ARG A 354 6.68 4.89 13.73
C ARG A 354 7.00 4.85 15.22
N LYS A 355 7.15 6.01 15.87
CA LYS A 355 7.39 6.09 17.32
C LYS A 355 6.28 5.42 18.13
N ILE A 356 5.02 5.66 17.77
CA ILE A 356 3.87 5.05 18.46
C ILE A 356 3.83 3.54 18.28
N VAL A 357 4.06 3.04 17.07
CA VAL A 357 4.05 1.61 16.78
C VAL A 357 5.26 0.89 17.41
N GLN A 358 6.43 1.53 17.45
CA GLN A 358 7.60 1.03 18.22
C GLN A 358 7.27 0.95 19.71
N LYS A 359 6.57 1.95 20.27
CA LYS A 359 6.09 1.92 21.66
C LYS A 359 5.08 0.80 21.90
N MET A 360 4.17 0.54 20.95
CA MET A 360 3.24 -0.59 21.01
C MET A 360 3.99 -1.93 21.05
N TYR A 361 5.01 -2.10 20.18
CA TYR A 361 5.88 -3.28 20.21
C TYR A 361 6.55 -3.45 21.57
N ASN A 362 7.13 -2.39 22.13
CA ASN A 362 7.81 -2.44 23.43
C ASN A 362 6.85 -2.83 24.56
N LEU A 363 5.61 -2.34 24.53
CA LEU A 363 4.57 -2.73 25.49
C LEU A 363 4.17 -4.21 25.35
N ILE A 364 4.04 -4.71 24.12
CA ILE A 364 3.79 -6.14 23.86
C ILE A 364 4.99 -6.96 24.35
N ASN A 365 6.22 -6.57 24.03
CA ASN A 365 7.43 -7.27 24.47
C ASN A 365 7.56 -7.32 25.99
N LYS A 366 7.18 -6.24 26.69
CA LYS A 366 7.16 -6.21 28.16
C LYS A 366 6.16 -7.21 28.75
N LYS A 367 5.01 -7.43 28.12
CA LYS A 367 3.99 -8.36 28.61
C LYS A 367 4.22 -9.79 28.13
N HIS A 368 4.62 -9.96 26.88
CA HIS A 368 4.87 -11.24 26.21
C HIS A 368 6.29 -11.31 25.61
N PRO A 369 7.33 -11.44 26.45
CA PRO A 369 8.73 -11.45 26.01
C PRO A 369 9.09 -12.63 25.10
N MET A 370 8.38 -13.76 25.18
CA MET A 370 8.62 -14.90 24.29
C MET A 370 7.82 -14.77 23.00
N LEU A 371 6.53 -14.46 23.08
CA LEU A 371 5.68 -14.39 21.89
C LEU A 371 6.02 -13.21 20.98
N SER A 372 6.40 -12.06 21.54
CA SER A 372 6.74 -10.86 20.77
C SER A 372 7.90 -11.08 19.78
N LYS A 373 8.78 -12.06 20.04
CA LYS A 373 9.92 -12.39 19.16
C LYS A 373 9.50 -12.94 17.79
N ILE A 374 8.23 -13.29 17.59
CA ILE A 374 7.71 -13.62 16.26
C ILE A 374 7.77 -12.42 15.31
N MET A 375 7.72 -11.20 15.86
CA MET A 375 7.86 -9.93 15.14
C MET A 375 9.35 -9.61 14.91
N LYS A 376 10.02 -10.42 14.08
CA LYS A 376 11.48 -10.34 13.83
C LYS A 376 11.93 -9.10 13.07
N PHE A 377 11.04 -8.47 12.31
CA PHE A 377 11.38 -7.38 11.38
C PHE A 377 10.86 -6.02 11.85
N VAL A 378 10.75 -5.84 13.16
CA VAL A 378 10.41 -4.54 13.75
C VAL A 378 11.64 -3.65 13.71
N ASP A 379 11.51 -2.49 13.08
CA ASP A 379 12.58 -1.51 12.99
C ASP A 379 12.47 -0.48 14.12
N LEU A 380 13.42 -0.52 15.06
CA LEU A 380 13.49 0.37 16.20
C LEU A 380 14.37 1.61 15.95
N ASN A 381 14.96 1.76 14.76
CA ASN A 381 15.83 2.87 14.42
C ASN A 381 15.04 4.15 14.09
N GLN A 382 15.72 5.28 14.19
CA GLN A 382 15.24 6.60 13.74
C GLN A 382 16.02 7.04 12.50
N TYR A 383 15.39 7.84 11.65
CA TYR A 383 15.91 8.22 10.34
C TYR A 383 15.63 9.72 10.12
N GLY A 384 16.58 10.43 9.50
CA GLY A 384 16.40 11.85 9.14
C GLY A 384 15.42 12.05 7.97
N LEU A 385 15.63 11.30 6.87
CA LEU A 385 14.84 11.41 5.64
C LEU A 385 14.15 10.07 5.30
N GLU A 386 12.92 9.89 5.79
CA GLU A 386 12.16 8.63 5.79
C GLU A 386 11.93 8.04 4.38
N ARG A 387 11.67 8.89 3.39
CA ARG A 387 11.31 8.46 2.03
C ARG A 387 12.51 8.25 1.10
N PHE A 388 13.72 8.61 1.52
CA PHE A 388 14.91 8.65 0.65
C PHE A 388 15.16 7.33 -0.09
N GLU A 389 15.23 6.21 0.63
CA GLU A 389 15.46 4.88 0.04
C GLU A 389 14.32 4.41 -0.86
N SER A 390 13.10 4.90 -0.63
CA SER A 390 11.97 4.61 -1.52
C SER A 390 12.08 5.37 -2.82
N GLU A 391 12.40 6.66 -2.76
CA GLU A 391 12.59 7.50 -3.94
C GLU A 391 13.73 6.96 -4.82
N LYS A 392 14.80 6.47 -4.19
CA LYS A 392 15.91 5.79 -4.89
C LYS A 392 15.43 4.58 -5.71
N ARG A 393 14.63 3.70 -5.12
CA ARG A 393 14.08 2.52 -5.81
C ARG A 393 13.11 2.89 -6.92
N THR A 394 12.28 3.92 -6.70
CA THR A 394 11.36 4.44 -7.72
C THR A 394 12.14 4.94 -8.93
N GLU A 395 13.22 5.68 -8.69
CA GLU A 395 14.08 6.21 -9.74
C GLU A 395 14.87 5.11 -10.46
N GLU A 396 15.38 4.09 -9.76
CA GLU A 396 15.95 2.90 -10.39
C GLU A 396 14.94 2.19 -11.30
N LYS A 397 13.69 2.05 -10.84
CA LYS A 397 12.62 1.47 -11.65
C LYS A 397 12.35 2.35 -12.87
N ARG A 398 12.32 3.67 -12.71
CA ARG A 398 12.15 4.62 -13.80
C ARG A 398 13.27 4.52 -14.84
N LYS A 399 14.54 4.46 -14.42
CA LYS A 399 15.69 4.23 -15.31
C LYS A 399 15.55 2.92 -16.10
N LYS A 400 15.09 1.85 -15.44
CA LYS A 400 14.82 0.58 -16.13
C LYS A 400 13.70 0.70 -17.17
N LEU A 401 12.65 1.47 -16.88
CA LEU A 401 11.57 1.73 -17.84
C LEU A 401 12.01 2.65 -18.98
N SER A 402 12.83 3.67 -18.73
CA SER A 402 13.30 4.58 -19.79
C SER A 402 14.20 3.91 -20.81
N ASN A 403 14.85 2.79 -20.45
CA ASN A 403 15.60 1.97 -21.39
C ASN A 403 14.71 1.09 -22.29
N LYS A 404 13.40 0.96 -22.00
CA LYS A 404 12.44 0.33 -22.91
C LYS A 404 11.87 1.36 -23.88
N ILE A 405 11.70 0.97 -25.14
CA ILE A 405 11.01 1.79 -26.13
C ILE A 405 9.56 1.94 -25.68
N SER A 406 9.14 3.19 -25.51
CA SER A 406 7.78 3.56 -25.15
C SER A 406 7.16 4.35 -26.30
N LYS A 407 6.42 3.65 -27.15
CA LYS A 407 5.58 4.24 -28.21
C LYS A 407 4.11 3.92 -27.92
N THR A 408 3.23 4.82 -28.33
CA THR A 408 1.77 4.65 -28.29
C THR A 408 1.32 3.59 -29.29
N ASN A 409 0.08 3.11 -29.15
CA ASN A 409 -0.47 2.14 -30.11
C ASN A 409 -0.56 2.74 -31.52
N ASP A 410 -0.96 4.00 -31.63
CA ASP A 410 -1.07 4.72 -32.91
C ASP A 410 0.30 4.85 -33.60
N GLU A 411 1.35 5.15 -32.83
CA GLU A 411 2.72 5.18 -33.36
C GLU A 411 3.16 3.81 -33.87
N TRP A 412 2.85 2.73 -33.16
CA TRP A 412 3.13 1.37 -33.64
C TRP A 412 2.31 0.98 -34.86
N GLN A 413 1.04 1.37 -34.95
CA GLN A 413 0.20 1.11 -36.13
C GLN A 413 0.68 1.85 -37.39
N ASN A 414 1.34 2.99 -37.21
CA ASN A 414 1.92 3.74 -38.33
C ASN A 414 3.27 3.17 -38.79
N GLU A 415 3.99 2.44 -37.94
CA GLU A 415 5.32 1.89 -38.24
C GLU A 415 5.32 0.42 -38.67
N LEU A 416 4.35 -0.36 -38.19
CA LEU A 416 4.23 -1.80 -38.47
C LEU A 416 3.14 -2.04 -39.51
N SER A 417 3.26 -3.12 -40.28
CA SER A 417 2.14 -3.61 -41.08
C SER A 417 0.96 -4.01 -40.16
N PRO A 418 -0.28 -4.05 -40.67
CA PRO A 418 -1.43 -4.52 -39.89
C PRO A 418 -1.21 -5.91 -39.26
N GLU A 419 -0.57 -6.81 -39.99
CA GLU A 419 -0.26 -8.18 -39.55
C GLU A 419 0.86 -8.20 -38.51
N GLU A 420 1.93 -7.42 -38.71
CA GLU A 420 3.01 -7.25 -37.74
C GLU A 420 2.51 -6.64 -36.43
N TYR A 421 1.62 -5.65 -36.51
CA TYR A 421 0.99 -5.02 -35.34
C TYR A 421 0.11 -6.03 -34.59
N SER A 422 -0.75 -6.75 -35.31
CA SER A 422 -1.63 -7.80 -34.79
C SER A 422 -0.85 -8.88 -34.01
N ILE A 423 0.30 -9.32 -34.53
CA ILE A 423 1.14 -10.30 -33.84
C ILE A 423 1.94 -9.66 -32.71
N CYS A 424 2.73 -8.62 -33.00
CA CYS A 424 3.71 -8.08 -32.05
C CYS A 424 3.08 -7.29 -30.91
N ARG A 425 1.89 -6.69 -31.10
CA ARG A 425 1.23 -5.83 -30.12
C ARG A 425 -0.07 -6.42 -29.57
N GLU A 426 -0.87 -7.07 -30.40
CA GLU A 426 -2.13 -7.72 -29.98
C GLU A 426 -1.95 -9.20 -29.59
N LYS A 427 -0.74 -9.74 -29.74
CA LYS A 427 -0.34 -11.10 -29.34
C LYS A 427 -1.05 -12.20 -30.11
N ASN A 428 -1.43 -11.93 -31.36
CA ASN A 428 -1.88 -12.97 -32.27
C ASN A 428 -0.71 -13.88 -32.67
N THR A 429 -1.05 -15.04 -33.22
CA THR A 429 -0.08 -16.05 -33.67
C THR A 429 -0.35 -16.37 -35.13
N GLU A 430 0.69 -16.47 -35.95
CA GLU A 430 0.57 -16.89 -37.34
C GLU A 430 -0.02 -18.30 -37.45
N ALA A 431 -0.65 -18.62 -38.58
CA ALA A 431 -1.02 -19.99 -38.86
C ALA A 431 0.24 -20.86 -39.07
N PRO A 432 0.20 -22.15 -38.69
CA PRO A 432 1.33 -23.04 -38.94
C PRO A 432 1.60 -23.17 -40.44
N PHE A 433 2.88 -23.21 -40.82
CA PHE A 433 3.38 -23.36 -42.20
C PHE A 433 3.09 -22.19 -43.14
N THR A 434 2.69 -21.02 -42.62
CA THR A 434 2.42 -19.83 -43.45
C THR A 434 3.46 -18.72 -43.32
N GLY A 435 4.19 -18.66 -42.20
CA GLY A 435 5.11 -17.54 -41.92
C GLY A 435 6.42 -17.62 -42.69
N ILE A 436 6.91 -16.52 -43.23
CA ILE A 436 8.06 -16.46 -44.17
C ILE A 436 9.36 -17.16 -43.71
N TYR A 437 9.54 -17.43 -42.42
CA TYR A 437 10.74 -18.08 -41.88
C TYR A 437 10.52 -19.51 -41.38
N TRP A 438 9.34 -20.10 -41.59
CA TRP A 438 9.04 -21.45 -41.10
C TRP A 438 10.01 -22.49 -41.69
N ASP A 439 10.25 -22.48 -43.00
CA ASP A 439 11.18 -23.38 -43.72
C ASP A 439 12.50 -22.72 -44.12
N CYS A 440 12.71 -21.44 -43.81
CA CYS A 440 13.92 -20.69 -44.15
C CYS A 440 15.18 -21.32 -43.53
N LYS A 441 16.22 -21.49 -44.36
CA LYS A 441 17.55 -22.04 -44.00
C LYS A 441 18.72 -21.07 -44.23
N ASP A 442 18.40 -19.81 -44.52
CA ASP A 442 19.41 -18.78 -44.75
C ASP A 442 20.21 -18.51 -43.46
N LYS A 443 21.50 -18.25 -43.60
CA LYS A 443 22.37 -17.90 -42.47
C LYS A 443 22.22 -16.44 -42.11
N GLY A 444 22.17 -16.12 -40.82
CA GLY A 444 22.01 -14.74 -40.37
C GLY A 444 21.54 -14.60 -38.93
N ILE A 445 21.25 -13.36 -38.54
CA ILE A 445 20.72 -13.00 -37.23
C ILE A 445 19.27 -12.54 -37.38
N TYR A 446 18.38 -13.16 -36.60
CA TYR A 446 16.99 -12.76 -36.52
C TYR A 446 16.83 -11.63 -35.50
N LYS A 447 16.45 -10.45 -35.99
CA LYS A 447 16.22 -9.23 -35.21
C LYS A 447 14.73 -9.02 -34.96
N CYS A 448 14.37 -8.30 -33.90
CA CYS A 448 13.00 -7.91 -33.62
C CYS A 448 12.50 -6.93 -34.68
N THR A 449 11.40 -7.26 -35.39
CA THR A 449 10.78 -6.39 -36.40
C THR A 449 10.50 -4.99 -35.87
N CYS A 450 10.03 -4.88 -34.61
CA CYS A 450 9.65 -3.58 -34.05
C CYS A 450 10.83 -2.68 -33.63
N CYS A 451 12.01 -3.22 -33.32
CA CYS A 451 13.07 -2.41 -32.70
C CYS A 451 14.51 -2.74 -33.11
N GLY A 452 14.69 -3.72 -34.01
CA GLY A 452 15.98 -4.15 -34.53
C GLY A 452 16.89 -4.85 -33.53
N LEU A 453 16.42 -5.18 -32.31
CA LEU A 453 17.23 -5.90 -31.33
C LEU A 453 17.50 -7.32 -31.83
N GLU A 454 18.75 -7.78 -31.77
CA GLU A 454 19.11 -9.16 -32.12
C GLU A 454 18.53 -10.15 -31.10
N LEU A 455 17.79 -11.13 -31.59
CA LEU A 455 17.03 -12.07 -30.76
C LEU A 455 17.54 -13.51 -30.88
N PHE A 456 17.75 -14.00 -32.10
CA PHE A 456 18.11 -15.39 -32.38
C PHE A 456 19.15 -15.51 -33.50
N SER A 457 19.95 -16.57 -33.49
CA SER A 457 20.89 -16.91 -34.56
C SER A 457 20.32 -18.03 -35.43
N SER A 458 20.58 -17.99 -36.74
CA SER A 458 20.27 -19.13 -37.63
C SER A 458 20.96 -20.43 -37.21
N GLU A 459 22.10 -20.36 -36.51
CA GLU A 459 22.84 -21.53 -36.01
C GLU A 459 22.05 -22.34 -34.98
N THR A 460 21.12 -21.69 -34.28
CA THR A 460 20.29 -22.33 -33.24
C THR A 460 18.90 -22.66 -33.75
N LYS A 461 18.59 -22.30 -35.01
CA LYS A 461 17.33 -22.65 -35.68
C LYS A 461 17.31 -24.14 -36.01
N PHE A 462 16.19 -24.80 -35.77
CA PHE A 462 15.99 -26.20 -36.11
C PHE A 462 14.57 -26.45 -36.61
N ASP A 463 14.37 -27.58 -37.31
CA ASP A 463 13.04 -28.02 -37.73
C ASP A 463 12.35 -28.77 -36.60
N SER A 464 11.31 -28.17 -36.03
CA SER A 464 10.48 -28.74 -34.97
C SER A 464 9.28 -29.53 -35.50
N GLY A 465 8.97 -29.45 -36.80
CA GLY A 465 7.72 -29.94 -37.37
C GLY A 465 6.47 -29.15 -36.97
N THR A 466 6.60 -28.02 -36.25
CA THR A 466 5.44 -27.29 -35.72
C THR A 466 4.87 -26.26 -36.71
N GLY A 467 5.61 -25.90 -37.74
CA GLY A 467 5.18 -24.91 -38.74
C GLY A 467 5.51 -23.45 -38.40
N TRP A 468 6.39 -23.20 -37.42
CA TRP A 468 6.93 -21.87 -37.08
C TRP A 468 8.45 -21.94 -36.93
N PRO A 469 9.20 -20.85 -37.17
CA PRO A 469 10.64 -20.83 -36.91
C PRO A 469 10.90 -21.15 -35.43
N SER A 470 11.69 -22.20 -35.22
CA SER A 470 12.00 -22.72 -33.90
C SER A 470 13.50 -22.63 -33.61
N PHE A 471 13.85 -22.13 -32.43
CA PHE A 471 15.24 -21.98 -31.98
C PHE A 471 15.48 -22.74 -30.68
N SER A 472 16.69 -23.25 -30.49
CA SER A 472 17.07 -23.98 -29.26
C SER A 472 17.53 -23.05 -28.13
N GLN A 473 17.92 -21.82 -28.47
CA GLN A 473 18.33 -20.78 -27.53
C GLN A 473 18.21 -19.39 -28.16
N ALA A 474 17.96 -18.39 -27.32
CA ALA A 474 18.09 -16.98 -27.69
C ALA A 474 19.57 -16.59 -27.81
N LEU A 475 19.86 -15.57 -28.62
CA LEU A 475 21.23 -15.09 -28.85
C LEU A 475 21.86 -14.56 -27.55
N ASN A 476 21.08 -13.81 -26.76
CA ASN A 476 21.47 -13.29 -25.45
C ASN A 476 20.29 -13.40 -24.47
N ASN A 477 20.54 -13.81 -23.23
CA ASN A 477 19.51 -13.85 -22.17
C ASN A 477 18.91 -12.45 -21.84
N ASP A 478 19.60 -11.39 -22.26
CA ASP A 478 19.13 -10.00 -22.14
C ASP A 478 18.34 -9.48 -23.36
N SER A 479 18.17 -10.30 -24.40
CA SER A 479 17.38 -9.91 -25.59
C SER A 479 15.87 -10.11 -25.40
N ILE A 480 15.48 -11.09 -24.58
CA ILE A 480 14.09 -11.51 -24.37
C ILE A 480 13.68 -11.45 -22.90
N GLU A 481 12.37 -11.38 -22.65
CA GLU A 481 11.76 -11.52 -21.33
C GLU A 481 10.61 -12.53 -21.37
N PHE A 482 10.44 -13.27 -20.27
CA PHE A 482 9.41 -14.29 -20.15
C PHE A 482 8.20 -13.76 -19.38
N VAL A 483 7.01 -13.96 -19.94
CA VAL A 483 5.75 -13.55 -19.33
C VAL A 483 4.86 -14.79 -19.18
N LYS A 484 4.24 -14.94 -18.02
CA LYS A 484 3.29 -16.04 -17.78
C LYS A 484 2.02 -15.79 -18.58
N ASP A 485 1.68 -16.68 -19.49
CA ASP A 485 0.46 -16.63 -20.30
C ASP A 485 -0.57 -17.64 -19.75
N THR A 486 -1.72 -17.12 -19.33
CA THR A 486 -2.86 -17.90 -18.84
C THR A 486 -4.11 -17.75 -19.74
N SER A 487 -3.93 -17.23 -20.96
CA SER A 487 -5.02 -17.08 -21.92
C SER A 487 -5.55 -18.44 -22.38
N TYR A 488 -6.81 -18.47 -22.83
CA TYR A 488 -7.49 -19.67 -23.35
C TYR A 488 -7.47 -20.90 -22.41
N GLY A 489 -7.27 -20.69 -21.10
CA GLY A 489 -7.22 -21.77 -20.11
C GLY A 489 -5.92 -22.60 -20.12
N MET A 490 -4.92 -22.21 -20.90
CA MET A 490 -3.62 -22.88 -20.97
C MET A 490 -2.60 -22.19 -20.06
N LEU A 491 -1.57 -22.92 -19.62
CA LEU A 491 -0.42 -22.33 -18.93
C LEU A 491 0.81 -22.43 -19.84
N ARG A 492 1.21 -21.29 -20.42
CA ARG A 492 2.37 -21.20 -21.32
C ARG A 492 3.32 -20.09 -20.86
N THR A 493 4.54 -20.11 -21.38
CA THR A 493 5.52 -19.05 -21.17
C THR A 493 5.68 -18.25 -22.46
N GLU A 494 5.13 -17.03 -22.47
CA GLU A 494 5.25 -16.08 -23.56
C GLU A 494 6.68 -15.49 -23.58
N VAL A 495 7.22 -15.31 -24.79
CA VAL A 495 8.53 -14.73 -25.05
C VAL A 495 8.32 -13.36 -25.70
N ASN A 496 8.82 -12.31 -25.04
CA ASN A 496 8.72 -10.93 -25.54
C ASN A 496 10.12 -10.33 -25.76
N CYS A 497 10.23 -9.40 -26.70
CA CYS A 497 11.44 -8.60 -26.86
C CYS A 497 11.63 -7.69 -25.64
N LYS A 498 12.78 -7.78 -24.96
CA LYS A 498 13.04 -7.03 -23.72
C LYS A 498 13.07 -5.51 -23.91
N LYS A 499 13.47 -5.04 -25.10
CA LYS A 499 13.62 -3.62 -25.44
C LYS A 499 12.30 -2.91 -25.78
N CYS A 500 11.42 -3.49 -26.60
CA CYS A 500 10.16 -2.85 -27.03
C CYS A 500 8.88 -3.52 -26.50
N GLY A 501 9.01 -4.68 -25.85
CA GLY A 501 7.89 -5.46 -25.34
C GLY A 501 7.06 -6.17 -26.41
N ALA A 502 7.54 -6.25 -27.65
CA ALA A 502 6.85 -6.97 -28.73
C ALA A 502 6.69 -8.46 -28.38
N HIS A 503 5.50 -9.00 -28.62
CA HIS A 503 5.23 -10.43 -28.57
C HIS A 503 6.00 -11.14 -29.69
N LEU A 504 6.80 -12.15 -29.32
CA LEU A 504 7.56 -12.94 -30.28
C LEU A 504 6.91 -14.31 -30.47
N GLY A 505 6.49 -14.96 -29.38
CA GLY A 505 5.87 -16.28 -29.41
C GLY A 505 5.91 -16.93 -28.03
N HIS A 506 6.20 -18.23 -27.99
CA HIS A 506 6.24 -19.00 -26.74
C HIS A 506 7.45 -19.92 -26.66
N VAL A 507 7.85 -20.27 -25.45
CA VAL A 507 8.91 -21.25 -25.18
C VAL A 507 8.33 -22.51 -24.53
N PHE A 508 8.84 -23.66 -24.95
CA PHE A 508 8.43 -24.99 -24.51
C PHE A 508 9.65 -25.83 -24.10
N ASP A 509 9.45 -26.79 -23.19
CA ASP A 509 10.51 -27.67 -22.65
C ASP A 509 10.69 -28.97 -23.47
N ASP A 510 10.35 -28.94 -24.76
CA ASP A 510 10.38 -30.07 -25.71
C ASP A 510 11.39 -29.87 -26.87
N GLY A 511 12.40 -29.03 -26.66
CA GLY A 511 13.43 -28.76 -27.64
C GLY A 511 14.57 -29.79 -27.68
N PRO A 512 15.53 -29.63 -28.61
CA PRO A 512 16.70 -30.49 -28.70
C PRO A 512 17.67 -30.26 -27.53
N LYS A 513 18.52 -31.27 -27.26
CA LYS A 513 19.68 -31.11 -26.37
C LYS A 513 20.65 -30.05 -26.94
N PRO A 514 21.38 -29.31 -26.09
CA PRO A 514 21.52 -29.47 -24.64
C PRO A 514 20.50 -28.71 -23.79
N THR A 515 19.80 -27.71 -24.35
CA THR A 515 18.91 -26.83 -23.58
C THR A 515 17.57 -27.49 -23.26
N ASN A 516 17.11 -28.42 -24.13
CA ASN A 516 15.74 -28.95 -24.14
C ASN A 516 14.67 -27.86 -24.30
N LEU A 517 15.04 -26.67 -24.75
CA LEU A 517 14.12 -25.55 -24.96
C LEU A 517 13.81 -25.39 -26.44
N ARG A 518 12.54 -25.15 -26.75
CA ARG A 518 12.07 -24.77 -28.08
C ARG A 518 11.40 -23.41 -28.02
N TYR A 519 12.07 -22.41 -28.55
CA TYR A 519 11.53 -21.07 -28.77
C TYR A 519 10.75 -21.11 -30.09
N CYS A 520 9.43 -21.21 -30.01
CA CYS A 520 8.52 -21.23 -31.15
C CYS A 520 8.04 -19.79 -31.41
N ILE A 521 8.58 -19.16 -32.45
CA ILE A 521 8.48 -17.70 -32.66
C ILE A 521 7.68 -17.41 -33.94
N ASN A 522 6.95 -16.30 -33.95
CA ASN A 522 6.28 -15.83 -35.16
C ASN A 522 7.31 -15.20 -36.11
N SER A 523 7.30 -15.61 -37.38
CA SER A 523 8.10 -15.05 -38.47
C SER A 523 7.92 -13.55 -38.60
N LEU A 524 6.68 -13.04 -38.52
CA LEU A 524 6.41 -11.60 -38.62
C LEU A 524 6.94 -10.77 -37.44
N SER A 525 7.31 -11.43 -36.33
CA SER A 525 8.00 -10.76 -35.22
C SER A 525 9.52 -10.66 -35.40
N LEU A 526 10.03 -11.28 -36.48
CA LEU A 526 11.44 -11.37 -36.81
C LEU A 526 11.75 -10.68 -38.14
N HIS A 527 12.95 -10.14 -38.25
CA HIS A 527 13.58 -9.68 -39.47
C HIS A 527 14.96 -10.34 -39.59
N LEU A 528 15.17 -11.15 -40.63
CA LEU A 528 16.44 -11.84 -40.84
C LEU A 528 17.44 -10.92 -41.52
N ASP A 529 18.52 -10.60 -40.81
CA ASP A 529 19.70 -9.97 -41.37
C ASP A 529 20.66 -11.06 -41.86
N LYS A 530 20.72 -11.25 -43.18
CA LYS A 530 21.47 -12.36 -43.79
C LYS A 530 22.97 -12.08 -43.71
N LEU A 531 23.73 -13.13 -43.41
CA LEU A 531 25.18 -13.13 -43.55
C LEU A 531 25.50 -13.57 -44.99
N ASP A 532 26.18 -12.70 -45.74
CA ASP A 532 26.65 -12.98 -47.11
C ASP A 532 27.59 -14.20 -47.18
#